data_AF-A0A7C4CFB5-F1
#
_entry.id   AF-A0A7C4CFB5-F1
#
_cell.length_a   1.000
_cell.length_b   1.000
_cell.length_c   1.000
_cell.angle_alpha   90.00
_cell.angle_beta   90.00
_cell.angle_gamma   90.00
#
_symmetry.space_group_name_H-M   'P 1'
#
loop_
_entity.id
_entity.type
_entity.pdbx_description
1 polymer ?
#
loop_
_entity_poly.entity_id
_entity_poly.type
_entity_poly.pdbx_seq_one_letter_code
_entity_poly.pdbx_strand_id
1 'polypeptide(L)'
;MEQAVSEVRVGRLLKRYWRVRVPRKFREGVAEALIELEGERWLVELDKHGRVYIPVKLRPSIEKAKTIIIKREGSTIILKPRPY
;
A
#
# COMPACT_ATOMS: atom_id res chain seq x y z
N MET A 1 -9.11 16.56 -11.85
CA MET A 1 -8.97 16.05 -10.47
C MET A 1 -7.56 15.50 -10.31
N GLU A 2 -6.74 16.15 -9.49
CA GLU A 2 -5.33 15.80 -9.32
C GLU A 2 -5.24 14.50 -8.51
N GLN A 3 -4.93 13.38 -9.17
CA GLN A 3 -4.67 12.12 -8.47
C GLN A 3 -3.39 12.30 -7.66
N ALA A 4 -3.51 12.51 -6.36
CA ALA A 4 -2.36 12.50 -5.48
C ALA A 4 -1.76 11.09 -5.50
N VAL A 5 -0.55 10.97 -6.02
CA VAL A 5 0.23 9.73 -6.05
C VAL A 5 1.40 9.89 -5.08
N SER A 6 1.71 8.85 -4.31
CA SER A 6 2.90 8.81 -3.46
C SER A 6 3.61 7.48 -3.63
N GLU A 7 4.94 7.53 -3.73
CA GLU A 7 5.76 6.34 -3.90
C GLU A 7 6.43 5.97 -2.58
N VAL A 8 6.39 4.68 -2.23
CA VAL A 8 7.10 4.11 -1.08
C VAL A 8 8.09 3.09 -1.61
N ARG A 9 9.38 3.28 -1.32
CA ARG A 9 10.41 2.28 -1.67
C ARG A 9 10.27 1.03 -0.82
N VAL A 10 10.37 -0.13 -1.45
CA VAL A 10 10.46 -1.43 -0.79
C VAL A 10 11.89 -1.60 -0.25
N GLY A 11 12.11 -1.05 0.95
CA GLY A 11 13.41 -1.10 1.63
C GLY A 11 13.46 -2.07 2.81
N ARG A 12 14.61 -2.11 3.51
CA ARG A 12 14.83 -2.93 4.72
C ARG A 12 13.72 -2.80 5.76
N LEU A 13 13.23 -1.58 6.00
CA LEU A 13 12.19 -1.34 7.01
C LEU A 13 10.85 -1.94 6.62
N LEU A 14 10.47 -1.90 5.34
CA LEU A 14 9.26 -2.55 4.88
C LEU A 14 9.37 -4.07 5.02
N LYS A 15 10.49 -4.66 4.59
CA LYS A 15 10.73 -6.11 4.70
C LYS A 15 10.80 -6.60 6.15
N ARG A 16 11.30 -5.77 7.08
CA ARG A 16 11.37 -6.12 8.50
C ARG A 16 9.99 -6.21 9.17
N TYR A 17 9.08 -5.31 8.81
CA TYR A 17 7.80 -5.16 9.49
C TYR A 17 6.58 -5.56 8.65
N TRP A 18 6.78 -5.84 7.37
CA TRP A 18 5.74 -6.11 6.37
C TRP A 18 4.56 -5.15 6.46
N ARG A 19 4.87 -3.85 6.60
CA ARG A 19 3.87 -2.80 6.74
C ARG A 19 4.23 -1.58 5.90
N VAL A 20 3.23 -1.02 5.23
CA VAL A 20 3.34 0.23 4.48
C VAL A 20 2.71 1.33 5.29
N ARG A 21 3.44 2.44 5.50
CA ARG A 21 2.88 3.63 6.12
C ARG A 21 2.18 4.46 5.06
N VAL A 22 0.88 4.67 5.21
CA VAL A 22 0.13 5.57 4.34
C VAL A 22 0.34 7.01 4.81
N PRO A 23 0.73 7.94 3.92
CA PRO A 23 0.86 9.35 4.27
C PRO A 23 -0.45 9.95 4.78
N ARG A 24 -0.34 10.90 5.72
CA ARG A 24 -1.51 11.54 6.37
C ARG A 24 -2.53 12.09 5.38
N LYS A 25 -2.07 12.70 4.28
CA LYS A 25 -2.92 13.25 3.20
C LYS A 25 -3.86 12.22 2.54
N PHE A 26 -3.57 10.93 2.64
CA PHE A 26 -4.38 9.87 2.01
C PHE A 26 -5.29 9.13 2.98
N ARG A 27 -4.92 9.04 4.26
CA ARG A 27 -5.63 8.22 5.26
C ARG A 27 -6.81 8.92 5.92
N GLU A 28 -6.97 10.22 5.70
CA GLU A 28 -8.04 10.99 6.36
C GLU A 28 -9.42 10.55 5.86
N GLY A 29 -10.22 10.01 6.79
CA GLY A 29 -11.53 9.43 6.50
C GLY A 29 -11.50 8.06 5.82
N VAL A 30 -10.35 7.37 5.82
CA VAL A 30 -10.21 6.05 5.16
C VAL A 30 -9.91 4.96 6.19
N ALA A 31 -10.77 3.95 6.24
CA ALA A 31 -10.61 2.78 7.10
C ALA A 31 -9.88 1.62 6.38
N GLU A 32 -9.98 1.55 5.06
CA GLU A 32 -9.55 0.39 4.28
C GLU A 32 -8.61 0.78 3.14
N ALA A 33 -7.67 -0.12 2.86
CA ALA A 33 -6.80 -0.07 1.71
C ALA A 33 -7.02 -1.29 0.83
N LEU A 34 -6.77 -1.13 -0.45
CA LEU A 34 -6.85 -2.17 -1.45
C LEU A 34 -5.45 -2.38 -2.02
N ILE A 35 -4.88 -3.56 -1.85
CA ILE A 35 -3.63 -3.94 -2.49
C ILE A 35 -3.98 -4.52 -3.86
N GLU A 36 -3.44 -3.93 -4.93
CA GLU A 36 -3.53 -4.47 -6.29
C GLU A 36 -2.20 -5.08 -6.70
N LEU A 37 -2.17 -6.38 -6.95
CA LEU A 37 -0.96 -7.09 -7.36
C LEU A 37 -1.35 -8.22 -8.32
N GLU A 38 -0.63 -8.34 -9.44
CA GLU A 38 -0.82 -9.43 -10.43
C GLU A 38 -2.27 -9.58 -10.95
N GLY A 39 -3.05 -8.48 -10.97
CA GLY A 39 -4.44 -8.49 -11.44
C GLY A 39 -5.46 -8.85 -10.35
N GLU A 40 -5.00 -9.22 -9.16
CA GLU A 40 -5.83 -9.50 -8.00
C GLU A 40 -5.91 -8.31 -7.04
N ARG A 41 -6.99 -8.28 -6.25
CA ARG A 41 -7.31 -7.21 -5.31
C ARG A 41 -7.50 -7.78 -3.91
N TRP A 42 -6.83 -7.20 -2.92
CA TRP A 42 -7.00 -7.57 -1.51
C TRP A 42 -7.36 -6.36 -0.68
N LEU A 43 -8.52 -6.42 -0.05
CA LEU A 43 -8.93 -5.45 0.95
C LEU A 43 -8.20 -5.73 2.26
N VAL A 44 -7.63 -4.69 2.85
CA VAL A 44 -6.84 -4.73 4.08
C VAL A 44 -7.15 -3.49 4.91
N GLU A 45 -7.31 -3.66 6.21
CA GLU A 45 -7.61 -2.56 7.11
C GLU A 45 -6.38 -1.65 7.34
N LEU A 46 -6.63 -0.36 7.48
CA LEU A 46 -5.65 0.58 8.03
C LEU A 46 -5.66 0.47 9.55
N ASP A 47 -4.48 0.33 10.14
CA ASP A 47 -4.38 0.44 11.59
C ASP A 47 -4.58 1.89 12.07
N LYS A 48 -4.73 2.07 13.39
CA LYS A 48 -4.87 3.38 14.05
C LYS A 48 -3.73 4.38 13.75
N HIS A 49 -2.59 3.90 13.26
CA HIS A 49 -1.43 4.71 12.86
C HIS A 49 -1.37 4.96 11.34
N GLY A 50 -2.38 4.52 10.58
CA GLY A 50 -2.42 4.60 9.12
C GLY A 50 -1.41 3.70 8.44
N ARG A 51 -1.17 2.51 9.00
CA ARG A 51 -0.28 1.50 8.42
C ARG A 51 -1.12 0.36 7.89
N VAL A 52 -0.70 -0.15 6.74
CA VAL A 52 -1.30 -1.31 6.08
C VAL A 52 -0.35 -2.48 6.21
N TYR A 53 -0.82 -3.58 6.76
CA TYR A 53 -0.04 -4.80 6.87
C TYR A 53 -0.14 -5.61 5.59
N ILE A 54 1.00 -6.08 5.09
CA ILE A 54 1.08 -6.91 3.89
C ILE A 54 0.79 -8.37 4.29
N PRO A 55 -0.29 -8.98 3.73
CA PRO A 55 -0.61 -10.38 3.95
C PRO A 55 0.56 -11.28 3.55
N VAL A 56 0.78 -12.36 4.31
CA VAL A 56 1.93 -13.28 4.13
C VAL A 56 2.05 -13.76 2.68
N LYS A 57 0.92 -14.10 2.04
CA LYS A 57 0.84 -14.56 0.66
C LYS A 57 1.37 -13.54 -0.38
N LEU A 58 1.27 -12.24 -0.11
CA LEU A 58 1.71 -11.18 -1.04
C LEU A 58 3.18 -10.79 -0.83
N ARG A 59 3.79 -11.19 0.29
CA ARG A 59 5.15 -10.80 0.66
C ARG A 59 6.19 -11.16 -0.42
N PRO A 60 6.19 -12.37 -1.00
CA PRO A 60 7.18 -12.73 -2.04
C PRO A 60 7.08 -11.85 -3.29
N SER A 61 5.87 -11.51 -3.73
CA SER A 61 5.67 -10.65 -4.91
C SER A 61 5.99 -9.18 -4.61
N ILE A 62 5.62 -8.68 -3.42
CA ILE A 62 6.01 -7.32 -2.99
C ILE A 62 7.52 -7.21 -2.80
N GLU A 63 8.19 -8.29 -2.40
CA GLU A 63 9.64 -8.30 -2.25
C GLU A 63 10.38 -8.08 -3.57
N LYS A 64 9.82 -8.61 -4.67
CA LYS A 64 10.34 -8.44 -6.04
C LYS A 64 10.10 -7.02 -6.57
N ALA A 65 9.12 -6.30 -6.03
CA ALA A 65 8.84 -4.92 -6.41
C ALA A 65 9.86 -3.95 -5.78
N LYS A 66 10.25 -2.91 -6.53
CA LYS A 66 11.15 -1.87 -6.02
C LYS A 66 10.40 -0.76 -5.27
N THR A 67 9.18 -0.48 -5.71
CA THR A 67 8.33 0.60 -5.16
C THR A 67 6.88 0.14 -5.04
N ILE A 68 6.18 0.69 -4.07
CA ILE A 68 4.73 0.60 -3.91
C ILE A 68 4.18 1.99 -4.16
N ILE A 69 3.28 2.08 -5.13
CA ILE A 69 2.54 3.29 -5.43
C ILE A 69 1.31 3.31 -4.53
N ILE A 70 1.14 4.39 -3.79
CA ILE A 70 -0.03 4.70 -3.00
C ILE A 70 -0.85 5.73 -3.78
N LYS A 71 -2.10 5.39 -4.06
CA LYS A 71 -3.11 6.27 -4.65
C LYS A 71 -4.32 6.35 -3.74
N ARG A 72 -5.11 7.41 -3.88
CA ARG A 72 -6.44 7.50 -3.27
C ARG A 72 -7.47 7.65 -4.37
N GLU A 73 -8.47 6.78 -4.34
CA GLU A 73 -9.64 6.83 -5.20
C GLU A 73 -10.86 6.97 -4.29
N GLY A 74 -11.39 8.19 -4.19
CA GLY A 74 -12.50 8.50 -3.29
C GLY A 74 -12.19 8.22 -1.82
N SER A 75 -12.91 7.25 -1.24
CA SER A 75 -12.77 6.77 0.14
C SER A 75 -11.82 5.59 0.31
N THR A 76 -11.16 5.14 -0.75
CA THR A 76 -10.30 3.94 -0.71
C THR A 76 -8.86 4.30 -1.06
N ILE A 77 -7.91 3.73 -0.32
CA ILE A 77 -6.48 3.82 -0.64
C ILE A 77 -6.08 2.61 -1.49
N ILE A 78 -5.42 2.83 -2.61
CA ILE A 78 -4.91 1.76 -3.46
C ILE A 78 -3.40 1.67 -3.31
N LEU A 79 -2.91 0.49 -2.94
CA LEU A 79 -1.48 0.15 -2.92
C LEU A 79 -1.17 -0.75 -4.10
N LYS A 80 -0.42 -0.23 -5.06
CA LYS A 80 0.01 -0.96 -6.25
C LYS A 80 1.53 -1.13 -6.23
N PRO A 81 2.05 -2.32 -5.91
CA PRO A 81 3.47 -2.63 -6.11
C PRO A 81 3.79 -2.50 -7.60
N ARG A 82 4.85 -1.75 -7.94
CA ARG A 82 5.30 -1.63 -9.32
C ARG A 82 6.41 -2.65 -9.55
N PRO A 83 6.20 -3.67 -10.41
CA PRO A 83 7.30 -4.48 -10.90
C PRO A 83 8.23 -3.61 -11.76
N TYR A 84 9.47 -4.07 -11.92
CA TYR A 84 10.40 -3.53 -12.91
C TYR A 84 9.89 -3.76 -14.32
#